data_AF-A0A1F9V0Z1-F1
#
_entry.id   AF-A0A1F9V0Z1-F1
#
_cell.length_a   1.000
_cell.length_b   1.000
_cell.length_c   1.000
_cell.angle_alpha   90.00
_cell.angle_beta   90.00
_cell.angle_gamma   90.00
#
_symmetry.space_group_name_H-M   'P 1'
#
loop_
_entity.id
_entity.type
_entity.pdbx_description
1 polymer ?
#
loop_
_entity_poly.entity_id
_entity_poly.type
_entity_poly.pdbx_seq_one_letter_code
_entity_poly.pdbx_strand_id
1 'polypeptide(L)'
;MKDGIHPKYVPSTVKCACGHTFQTRSIRPSIHLEICSNCHPFFTGKQKLVDSAGRVERFSRRFEKTQGSTVRTKAKTRTPKSPTKTARKILSTVARKAKAEKKTSDEKRA
;
A
#
# COMPACT_ATOMS: atom_id res chain seq x y z
N MET A 1 11.34 -3.08 -31.64
CA MET A 1 12.49 -2.97 -30.72
C MET A 1 13.59 -2.20 -31.41
N LYS A 2 14.30 -1.32 -30.70
CA LYS A 2 15.59 -0.79 -31.18
C LYS A 2 16.69 -1.72 -30.69
N ASP A 3 17.65 -2.03 -31.54
CA ASP A 3 18.73 -2.93 -31.16
C ASP A 3 19.63 -2.31 -30.09
N GLY A 4 19.98 -3.10 -29.08
CA GLY A 4 20.97 -2.72 -28.05
C GLY A 4 20.45 -2.08 -26.76
N ILE A 5 19.23 -1.56 -26.70
CA ILE A 5 18.69 -0.89 -25.49
C ILE A 5 17.66 -1.71 -24.71
N HIS A 6 17.38 -2.95 -25.15
CA HIS A 6 16.35 -3.79 -24.55
C HIS A 6 16.96 -5.04 -23.89
N PRO A 7 16.55 -5.34 -22.63
CA PRO A 7 16.92 -6.59 -21.98
C PRO A 7 16.42 -7.81 -22.74
N LYS A 8 17.19 -8.91 -22.68
CA LYS A 8 16.83 -10.18 -23.33
C LYS A 8 15.52 -10.72 -22.75
N TYR A 9 14.56 -10.98 -23.62
CA TYR A 9 13.26 -11.53 -23.27
C TYR A 9 13.28 -13.05 -23.46
N VAL A 10 13.16 -13.79 -22.36
CA VAL A 10 13.30 -15.24 -22.33
C VAL A 10 12.01 -15.90 -21.87
N PRO A 11 11.73 -17.14 -22.31
CA PRO A 11 10.69 -17.95 -21.69
C PRO A 11 11.07 -18.20 -20.22
N SER A 12 10.10 -18.04 -19.34
CA SER A 12 10.24 -18.10 -17.90
C SER A 12 9.18 -19.01 -17.28
N THR A 13 9.59 -19.82 -16.31
CA THR A 13 8.70 -20.71 -15.57
C THR A 13 8.30 -20.06 -14.27
N VAL A 14 7.00 -19.85 -14.08
CA VAL A 14 6.44 -19.28 -12.86
C VAL A 14 5.93 -20.42 -11.97
N LYS A 15 6.31 -20.42 -10.69
CA LYS A 15 5.88 -21.40 -9.69
C LYS A 15 5.08 -20.69 -8.60
N CYS A 16 3.81 -21.05 -8.44
CA CYS A 16 2.97 -20.52 -7.36
C CYS A 16 3.04 -21.42 -6.12
N ALA A 17 2.87 -20.84 -4.93
CA ALA A 17 2.74 -21.57 -3.66
C ALA A 17 1.62 -22.64 -3.67
N CYS A 18 0.54 -22.44 -4.43
CA CYS A 18 -0.53 -23.43 -4.58
C CYS A 18 -0.21 -24.56 -5.59
N GLY A 19 1.04 -24.71 -6.02
CA GLY A 19 1.50 -25.77 -6.92
C GLY A 19 1.23 -25.54 -8.39
N HIS A 20 0.48 -24.49 -8.76
CA HIS A 20 0.25 -24.14 -10.16
C HIS A 20 1.51 -23.57 -10.81
N THR A 21 1.82 -24.03 -12.02
CA THR A 21 3.00 -23.60 -12.77
C THR A 21 2.62 -23.25 -14.20
N PHE A 22 2.98 -22.06 -14.65
CA PHE A 22 2.67 -21.59 -15.99
C PHE A 22 3.90 -20.98 -16.67
N GLN A 23 3.94 -21.07 -17.99
CA GLN A 23 5.01 -20.48 -18.79
C GLN A 23 4.63 -19.06 -19.20
N THR A 24 5.53 -18.11 -18.99
CA THR A 24 5.38 -16.70 -19.39
C THR A 24 6.71 -16.22 -19.92
N ARG A 25 6.76 -15.13 -20.68
CA ARG A 25 8.02 -14.55 -21.11
C ARG A 25 8.42 -13.41 -20.16
N SER A 26 9.64 -13.44 -19.66
CA SER A 26 10.17 -12.41 -18.76
C SER A 26 11.68 -12.28 -18.96
N ILE A 27 12.33 -11.33 -18.28
CA ILE A 27 13.79 -11.22 -18.30
C ILE A 27 14.44 -12.27 -17.39
N ARG A 28 13.69 -12.75 -16.38
CA ARG A 28 14.16 -13.76 -15.42
C ARG A 28 13.61 -15.14 -15.79
N PRO A 29 14.43 -16.20 -15.79
CA PRO A 29 14.00 -17.54 -16.20
C PRO A 29 13.09 -18.24 -15.18
N SER A 30 13.20 -17.92 -13.88
CA SER A 30 12.37 -18.49 -12.82
C SER A 30 11.74 -17.40 -11.95
N ILE A 31 10.46 -17.56 -11.62
CA ILE A 31 9.71 -16.64 -10.77
C ILE A 31 8.89 -17.45 -9.76
N HIS A 32 9.04 -17.13 -8.47
CA HIS A 32 8.23 -17.69 -7.40
C HIS A 32 7.15 -16.67 -7.00
N LEU A 33 5.90 -17.14 -6.89
CA LEU A 33 4.75 -16.31 -6.55
C LEU A 33 3.98 -16.90 -5.36
N GLU A 34 3.50 -16.03 -4.48
CA GLU A 34 2.64 -16.41 -3.35
C GLU A 34 1.19 -16.62 -3.79
N ILE A 35 0.71 -15.85 -4.77
CA ILE A 35 -0.69 -15.86 -5.22
C ILE A 35 -0.76 -15.77 -6.74
N CYS A 36 -1.55 -16.64 -7.38
CA CYS A 36 -1.83 -16.61 -8.82
C CYS A 36 -3.32 -16.47 -9.10
N SER A 37 -3.70 -16.37 -10.38
CA SER A 37 -5.08 -16.29 -10.83
C SER A 37 -5.97 -17.41 -10.29
N ASN A 38 -5.40 -18.60 -10.10
CA ASN A 38 -6.16 -19.76 -9.61
C ASN A 38 -6.42 -19.71 -8.10
N CYS A 39 -5.66 -18.89 -7.36
CA CYS A 39 -5.62 -18.93 -5.90
C CYS A 39 -6.01 -17.58 -5.27
N HIS A 40 -6.09 -16.49 -6.05
CA HIS A 40 -6.54 -15.20 -5.54
C HIS A 40 -8.07 -15.26 -5.27
N PRO A 41 -8.53 -14.93 -4.05
CA PRO A 41 -9.94 -15.00 -3.66
C PRO A 41 -10.89 -14.27 -4.63
N PHE A 42 -10.40 -13.20 -5.25
CA PHE A 42 -11.12 -12.45 -6.30
C PHE A 42 -11.49 -13.30 -7.52
N PHE A 43 -10.56 -14.09 -8.05
CA PHE A 43 -10.79 -14.86 -9.28
C PHE A 43 -11.57 -16.15 -9.00
N THR A 44 -11.42 -16.72 -7.81
CA THR A 44 -12.14 -17.94 -7.41
C THR A 44 -13.61 -17.70 -7.08
N GLY A 45 -14.11 -16.45 -7.14
CA GLY A 45 -15.52 -16.10 -6.93
C GLY A 45 -16.04 -16.29 -5.51
N LYS A 46 -15.26 -16.90 -4.61
CA LYS A 46 -15.53 -17.02 -3.18
C LYS A 46 -15.21 -15.67 -2.53
N GLN A 47 -16.07 -14.68 -2.75
CA GLN A 47 -16.06 -13.47 -1.94
C GLN A 47 -16.16 -13.91 -0.48
N LYS A 48 -15.16 -13.54 0.33
CA LYS A 48 -15.31 -13.59 1.78
C LYS A 48 -16.48 -12.67 2.12
N LEU A 49 -17.66 -13.25 2.33
CA LEU A 49 -18.77 -12.60 2.99
C LEU A 49 -18.24 -12.24 4.37
N VAL A 50 -17.76 -11.01 4.54
CA VAL A 50 -17.44 -10.46 5.85
C VAL A 50 -18.79 -10.18 6.51
N ASP A 51 -19.30 -11.27 7.08
CA ASP A 51 -20.54 -11.49 7.81
C ASP A 51 -21.45 -10.28 8.02
N SER A 52 -22.64 -10.37 7.42
CA SER A 52 -23.81 -9.57 7.77
C SER A 52 -24.27 -9.83 9.21
N ALA A 53 -23.91 -10.98 9.79
CA ALA A 53 -24.30 -11.40 11.15
C ALA A 53 -23.91 -10.35 12.21
N GLY A 54 -22.66 -9.86 12.18
CA GLY A 54 -22.21 -8.84 13.14
C GLY A 54 -22.82 -7.45 12.94
N ARG A 55 -23.33 -7.14 11.73
CA ARG A 55 -24.04 -5.88 11.46
C ARG A 55 -25.46 -5.91 12.01
N VAL A 56 -26.15 -7.03 11.85
CA VAL A 56 -27.50 -7.25 12.43
C VAL A 56 -27.43 -7.26 13.95
N GLU A 57 -26.48 -7.98 14.54
CA GLU A 57 -26.32 -7.97 16.01
C GLU A 57 -26.00 -6.58 16.57
N ARG A 58 -25.15 -5.79 15.88
CA ARG A 58 -24.88 -4.40 16.29
C ARG A 58 -26.10 -3.50 16.15
N PHE A 59 -26.97 -3.77 15.19
CA PHE A 59 -28.24 -3.07 15.02
C PHE A 59 -29.21 -3.43 16.15
N SER A 60 -29.43 -4.71 16.44
CA SER A 60 -30.29 -5.16 17.53
C SER A 60 -29.84 -4.61 18.89
N ARG A 61 -28.54 -4.71 19.19
CA ARG A 61 -27.95 -4.16 20.43
C ARG A 61 -28.08 -2.63 20.55
N ARG A 62 -28.18 -1.91 19.43
CA ARG A 62 -28.47 -0.46 19.44
C ARG A 62 -29.94 -0.22 19.70
N PHE A 63 -30.84 -0.93 19.00
CA PHE A 63 -32.29 -0.80 19.16
C PHE A 63 -32.76 -1.12 20.59
N GLU A 64 -32.22 -2.17 21.21
CA GLU A 64 -32.47 -2.52 22.62
C GLU A 64 -32.06 -1.38 23.56
N LYS A 65 -30.90 -0.75 23.33
CA LYS A 65 -30.39 0.35 24.17
C LYS A 65 -31.16 1.65 24.00
N THR A 66 -31.83 1.86 22.87
CA THR A 66 -32.55 3.11 22.56
C THR A 66 -34.07 3.00 22.55
N GLN A 67 -34.64 1.81 22.86
CA GLN A 67 -36.09 1.54 22.90
C GLN A 67 -36.87 2.16 21.72
N GLY A 68 -36.33 2.08 20.51
CA GLY A 68 -37.00 2.59 19.30
C GLY A 68 -37.04 4.12 19.14
N SER A 69 -36.45 4.90 20.06
CA SER A 69 -36.31 6.35 19.88
C SER A 69 -35.01 6.68 19.15
N THR A 70 -35.08 7.51 18.11
CA THR A 70 -33.89 8.05 17.45
C THR A 70 -33.19 9.01 18.40
N VAL A 71 -32.25 8.50 19.20
CA VAL A 71 -31.41 9.34 20.05
C VAL A 71 -30.60 10.25 19.14
N ARG A 72 -31.00 11.52 19.05
CA ARG A 72 -30.16 12.62 18.57
C ARG A 72 -28.96 12.71 19.51
N THR A 73 -27.89 12.00 19.19
CA THR A 73 -26.62 12.20 19.86
C THR A 73 -26.17 13.64 19.60
N LYS A 74 -26.10 14.46 20.65
CA LYS A 74 -25.45 15.77 20.58
C LYS A 74 -24.06 15.58 19.95
N ALA A 75 -23.75 16.41 18.96
CA ALA A 75 -22.48 16.37 18.25
C ALA A 75 -21.33 16.40 19.27
N LYS A 76 -20.67 15.25 19.46
CA LYS A 76 -19.44 15.20 20.24
C LYS A 76 -18.42 15.99 19.45
N THR A 77 -18.09 17.18 19.93
CA THR A 77 -17.04 18.04 19.37
C THR A 77 -15.80 17.17 19.22
N ARG A 78 -15.45 16.84 17.98
CA ARG A 78 -14.22 16.11 17.69
C ARG A 78 -13.10 17.07 18.01
N THR A 79 -12.52 16.99 19.20
CA THR A 79 -11.20 17.58 19.41
C THR A 79 -10.27 16.94 18.37
N PRO A 80 -9.65 17.73 17.47
CA PRO A 80 -8.76 17.17 16.48
C PRO A 80 -7.61 16.51 17.21
N LYS A 81 -7.51 15.18 17.08
CA LYS A 81 -6.35 14.43 17.55
C LYS A 81 -5.16 15.01 16.79
N SER A 82 -4.31 15.75 17.49
CA SER A 82 -3.11 16.37 16.91
C SER A 82 -2.30 15.31 16.16
N PRO A 83 -1.80 15.61 14.95
CA PRO A 83 -0.96 14.67 14.25
C PRO A 83 0.28 14.43 15.12
N THR A 84 0.44 13.16 15.50
CA THR A 84 1.58 12.63 16.23
C THR A 84 2.89 13.10 15.59
N LYS A 85 3.82 13.49 16.46
CA LYS A 85 5.15 14.07 16.21
C LYS A 85 6.05 13.22 15.31
N THR A 86 5.72 13.14 14.02
CA THR A 86 6.54 12.42 13.02
C THR A 86 6.66 13.22 11.71
N ALA A 87 6.71 14.55 11.81
CA ALA A 87 6.94 15.43 10.66
C ALA A 87 8.13 16.41 10.85
N ARG A 88 8.90 16.28 11.94
CA ARG A 88 9.99 17.23 12.25
C ARG A 88 11.41 16.73 11.91
N LYS A 89 11.57 15.56 11.29
CA LYS A 89 12.89 14.95 11.05
C LYS A 89 13.32 14.83 9.59
N ILE A 90 12.65 15.49 8.65
CA ILE A 90 13.01 15.43 7.21
C ILE A 90 13.51 16.78 6.65
N LEU A 91 13.44 17.88 7.41
CA LEU A 91 13.80 19.23 6.91
C LEU A 91 15.08 19.85 7.50
N SER A 92 16.10 19.04 7.85
CA SER A 92 17.38 19.60 8.35
C SER A 92 18.64 19.20 7.57
N THR A 93 18.55 18.38 6.52
CA THR A 93 19.74 17.96 5.74
C THR A 93 19.92 18.68 4.41
N VAL A 94 18.97 19.53 3.97
CA VAL A 94 19.10 20.28 2.70
C VAL A 94 19.77 21.65 2.88
N ALA A 95 19.81 22.21 4.10
CA ALA A 95 20.42 23.52 4.36
C ALA A 95 21.96 23.51 4.57
N ARG A 96 22.60 22.32 4.65
CA ARG A 96 24.06 22.23 4.79
C ARG A 96 24.82 21.99 3.48
N LYS A 97 24.13 21.65 2.38
CA LYS A 97 24.79 21.41 1.08
C LYS A 97 24.99 22.70 0.26
N ALA A 98 24.16 23.72 0.47
CA ALA A 98 24.28 25.00 -0.24
C ALA A 98 25.43 25.92 0.24
N LYS A 99 26.05 25.66 1.40
CA LYS A 99 27.22 26.43 1.88
C LYS A 99 28.57 25.81 1.52
N ALA A 100 28.62 24.58 1.01
CA ALA A 100 29.86 23.90 0.64
C ALA A 100 30.31 24.21 -0.80
N GLU A 101 29.38 24.43 -1.73
CA GLU A 101 29.72 24.66 -3.15
C GLU A 101 30.10 26.11 -3.48
N LYS A 102 29.78 27.09 -2.62
CA LYS A 102 30.13 28.50 -2.86
C LYS A 102 31.53 28.89 -2.36
N LYS A 103 32.24 28.01 -1.65
CA LYS A 103 33.60 28.29 -1.13
C LYS A 103 34.71 27.81 -2.07
N THR A 104 34.41 26.97 -3.05
CA THR A 104 35.40 26.45 -4.02
C THR A 104 35.45 27.23 -5.35
N SER A 105 34.56 28.20 -5.57
CA SER A 105 34.54 29.03 -6.78
C SER A 105 35.25 30.38 -6.65
N ASP A 106 35.55 30.85 -5.43
CA ASP A 106 36.28 32.11 -5.18
C ASP A 106 37.81 31.93 -5.10
N GLU A 107 38.31 30.69 -4.92
CA GLU A 107 39.76 30.38 -4.84
C GLU A 107 40.38 29.93 -6.19
N LYS A 108 39.63 30.04 -7.28
CA LYS A 108 40.11 29.75 -8.66
C LYS A 108 40.05 30.97 -9.58
N ARG A 109 39.90 32.17 -9.01
CA ARG A 109 39.90 33.45 -9.73
C ARG A 109 40.81 34.50 -9.07
N ALA A 110 41.94 34.02 -8.51
CA ALA A 110 43.13 34.79 -8.16
C ALA A 110 44.34 34.11 -8.81
#